data_AF-T0ZL84-F1
#
_entry.id   AF-T0ZL84-F1
#
_cell.length_a   1.000
_cell.length_b   1.000
_cell.length_c   1.000
_cell.angle_alpha   90.00
_cell.angle_beta   90.00
_cell.angle_gamma   90.00
#
_symmetry.space_group_name_H-M   'P 1'
#
loop_
_entity.id
_entity.type
_entity.pdbx_description
1 polymer ?
#
loop_
_entity_poly.entity_id
_entity_poly.type
_entity_poly.pdbx_seq_one_letter_code
_entity_poly.pdbx_strand_id
1 'polypeptide(L)' 'MKPSQVLEAHRSEIRRIVEAHRASNPRIFGSVVRGEDTEENDLDI' A
#
# COMPACT_ATOMS: atom_id res chain seq x y z
N MET A 1 -4.75 12.79 3.79
CA MET A 1 -4.84 11.88 2.62
C MET A 1 -4.94 10.48 3.14
N LYS A 2 -5.87 9.68 2.61
CA LYS A 2 -6.09 8.31 3.08
C LYS A 2 -5.02 7.34 2.55
N PRO A 3 -4.60 6.31 3.32
CA PRO A 3 -3.69 5.26 2.87
C PRO A 3 -4.06 4.62 1.53
N SER A 4 -5.34 4.37 1.28
CA SER A 4 -5.86 3.85 0.00
C SER A 4 -5.57 4.77 -1.18
N GLN A 5 -5.62 6.08 -0.98
CA GLN A 5 -5.28 7.07 -2.02
C GLN A 5 -3.78 7.11 -2.27
N VAL A 6 -2.98 7.04 -1.21
CA VAL A 6 -1.51 6.96 -1.31
C VAL A 6 -1.09 5.69 -2.03
N LEU A 7 -1.68 4.54 -1.67
CA LEU A 7 -1.43 3.25 -2.32
C LEU A 7 -1.70 3.33 -3.82
N GLU A 8 -2.83 3.92 -4.22
CA GLU A 8 -3.17 4.04 -5.64
C GLU A 8 -2.21 4.98 -6.39
N ALA A 9 -1.84 6.10 -5.78
CA ALA A 9 -0.89 7.05 -6.37
C ALA A 9 0.52 6.46 -6.55
N HIS A 10 0.96 5.59 -5.62
CA HIS A 10 2.33 5.06 -5.58
C HIS A 10 2.45 3.57 -5.93
N ARG A 11 1.39 2.94 -6.45
CA ARG A 11 1.35 1.48 -6.71
C ARG A 11 2.54 0.97 -7.53
N SER A 12 2.91 1.71 -8.57
CA SER A 12 4.02 1.34 -9.46
C SER A 12 5.38 1.48 -8.78
N GLU A 13 5.55 2.50 -7.94
CA GLU A 13 6.76 2.76 -7.17
C GLU A 13 6.97 1.71 -6.09
N ILE A 14 5.92 1.40 -5.31
CA ILE A 14 5.92 0.32 -4.30
C ILE A 14 6.36 -0.99 -4.95
N ARG A 15 5.80 -1.34 -6.11
CA ARG A 15 6.17 -2.57 -6.82
C ARG A 15 7.65 -2.57 -7.24
N ARG A 16 8.14 -1.47 -7.81
CA ARG A 16 9.56 -1.33 -8.18
C ARG A 16 10.47 -1.50 -6.95
N ILE A 17 10.12 -0.91 -5.82
CA ILE A 17 10.90 -1.01 -4.58
C ILE A 17 10.92 -2.45 -4.08
N VAL A 18 9.77 -3.13 -4.04
CA VAL A 18 9.67 -4.54 -3.62
C VAL A 18 10.56 -5.43 -4.48
N GLU A 19 10.48 -5.27 -5.81
CA GLU A 19 11.31 -6.01 -6.77
C GLU A 19 12.81 -5.71 -6.56
N ALA A 20 13.18 -4.44 -6.32
CA ALA A 20 14.57 -4.04 -6.05
C ALA A 20 15.14 -4.67 -4.77
N HIS A 21 14.30 -4.94 -3.78
CA HIS A 21 14.68 -5.59 -2.52
C HIS A 21 14.58 -7.13 -2.58
N ARG A 22 14.46 -7.72 -3.79
CA ARG A 22 14.35 -9.17 -4.01
C ARG A 22 13.13 -9.81 -3.34
N ALA A 23 12.12 -9.01 -3.02
CA ALA A 23 10.81 -9.47 -2.60
C ALA A 23 9.87 -9.53 -3.82
N SER A 24 8.80 -10.31 -3.71
CA SER A 24 7.81 -10.45 -4.78
C SER A 24 6.43 -10.64 -4.19
N ASN A 25 5.40 -10.30 -4.97
CA ASN A 25 4.00 -10.44 -4.60
C ASN A 25 3.63 -9.73 -3.27
N PRO A 26 3.85 -8.41 -3.15
CA PRO A 26 3.46 -7.65 -1.95
C PRO A 26 1.93 -7.68 -1.78
N ARG A 27 1.44 -7.76 -0.54
CA ARG A 27 0.00 -7.88 -0.26
C ARG A 27 -0.41 -6.82 0.75
N ILE A 28 -1.47 -6.10 0.43
CA ILE A 28 -2.01 -5.10 1.35
C ILE A 28 -2.85 -5.79 2.41
N PHE A 29 -2.76 -5.31 3.64
CA PHE A 29 -3.55 -5.78 4.77
C PHE A 29 -4.36 -4.64 5.42
N GLY A 30 -5.18 -4.96 6.43
CA GLY A 30 -5.87 -3.97 7.23
C GLY A 30 -7.10 -3.31 6.58
N SER A 31 -7.48 -2.15 7.10
CA SER A 31 -8.68 -1.39 6.72
C SER A 31 -8.65 -0.91 5.26
N VAL A 32 -7.46 -0.73 4.69
CA VAL A 32 -7.25 -0.33 3.28
C VAL A 32 -7.88 -1.32 2.31
N VAL A 33 -7.78 -2.62 2.58
CA VAL A 33 -8.38 -3.66 1.71
C VAL A 33 -9.90 -3.60 1.71
N ARG A 34 -10.49 -3.09 2.80
CA ARG A 34 -11.95 -2.93 2.96
C ARG A 34 -12.44 -1.53 2.55
N GLY A 35 -11.54 -0.60 2.24
CA GLY A 35 -11.88 0.80 2.01
C GLY A 35 -12.37 1.54 3.26
N GLU A 36 -12.06 1.01 4.44
CA GLU A 36 -12.47 1.56 5.74
C GLU A 36 -11.38 2.47 6.34
N ASP A 37 -10.30 2.72 5.61
CA ASP A 37 -9.20 3.55 6.07
C ASP A 37 -9.56 5.05 6.15
N THR A 38 -9.02 5.68 7.19
CA THR A 38 -9.08 7.10 7.49
C THR A 38 -7.70 7.72 7.29
N GLU A 39 -7.61 9.05 7.41
CA GLU A 39 -6.34 9.75 7.27
C GLU A 39 -5.34 9.50 8.41
N GLU A 40 -5.81 8.90 9.51
CA GLU A 40 -4.99 8.57 10.69
C GLU A 40 -4.46 7.13 10.65
N ASN A 41 -4.87 6.33 9.67
CA ASN A 41 -4.42 4.95 9.55
C ASN A 41 -3.08 4.86 8.82
N ASP A 42 -2.31 3.82 9.16
CA ASP A 42 -1.11 3.43 8.44
C ASP A 42 -1.45 2.51 7.24
N LEU A 43 -0.45 2.29 6.37
CA LEU A 43 -0.53 1.37 5.22
C LEU A 43 0.38 0.17 5.44
N ASP A 44 -0.20 -1.02 5.62
CA ASP A 44 0.52 -2.29 5.77
C ASP A 44 0.64 -3.05 4.42
N ILE A 45 1.87 -3.52 4.09
CA ILE A 45 2.26 -4.14 2.80
C ILE A 45 3.04 -5.45 3.03
#